data_AF-A0A091PIF6-F1
#
_entry.id   AF-A0A091PIF6-F1
#
_cell.length_a   1.000
_cell.length_b   1.000
_cell.length_c   1.000
_cell.angle_alpha   90.00
_cell.angle_beta   90.00
_cell.angle_gamma   90.00
#
_symmetry.space_group_name_H-M   'P 1'
#
loop_
_entity.id
_entity.type
_entity.pdbx_description
1 polymer ?
#
loop_
_entity_poly.entity_id
_entity_poly.type
_entity_poly.pdbx_seq_one_letter_code
_entity_poly.pdbx_strand_id
1 'polypeptide(L)'
;YCGLLFRHEGWPLCIHEKIVVQLASIDWRILKPGDFYLQVVPYLKKSPRIVLKCLARDRHNVEEVVIPEVSYTSIFTLEWLSTFNGERMGIALENCLLTTDDKIFRIPWDKVVNPEFINKPKIIE
;
A
#
# COMPACT_ATOMS: atom_id res chain seq x y z
N TYR A 1 3.26 18.87 -1.03
CA TYR A 1 2.07 19.47 -0.40
C TYR A 1 2.45 20.57 0.59
N CYS A 2 3.12 21.64 0.13
CA CYS A 2 3.59 22.70 1.04
C CYS A 2 2.42 23.56 1.52
N GLY A 3 2.34 23.83 2.83
CA GLY A 3 1.31 24.68 3.44
C GLY A 3 -0.07 24.03 3.61
N LEU A 4 -0.24 22.75 3.30
CA LEU A 4 -1.51 22.04 3.48
C LEU A 4 -1.43 21.10 4.68
N LEU A 5 -2.47 21.12 5.52
CA LEU A 5 -2.60 20.21 6.66
C LEU A 5 -3.31 18.94 6.24
N PHE A 6 -2.60 17.80 6.30
CA PHE A 6 -3.16 16.48 6.07
C PHE A 6 -4.28 16.19 7.07
N ARG A 7 -5.37 15.60 6.58
CA ARG A 7 -6.47 15.14 7.42
C ARG A 7 -6.09 13.91 8.23
N HIS A 8 -5.23 13.06 7.70
CA HIS A 8 -4.78 11.85 8.37
C HIS A 8 -3.36 12.04 8.86
N GLU A 9 -3.19 11.98 10.18
CA GLU A 9 -1.88 11.92 10.78
C GLU A 9 -1.15 10.64 10.33
N GLY A 10 0.14 10.75 10.03
CA GLY A 10 0.95 9.61 9.60
C GLY A 10 0.79 9.22 8.13
N TRP A 11 -0.04 9.92 7.32
CA TRP A 11 -0.07 9.68 5.88
C TRP A 11 1.32 9.84 5.26
N PRO A 12 1.79 8.92 4.38
CA PRO A 12 1.05 7.80 3.78
C PRO A 12 1.18 6.46 4.50
N LEU A 13 1.84 6.39 5.66
CA LEU A 13 2.02 5.15 6.41
C LEU A 13 0.76 4.74 7.19
N CYS A 14 -0.08 5.72 7.55
CA CYS A 14 -1.35 5.54 8.23
C CYS A 14 -2.46 6.38 7.60
N ILE A 15 -3.69 5.85 7.58
CA ILE A 15 -4.90 6.57 7.15
C ILE A 15 -5.95 6.41 8.24
N HIS A 16 -6.19 7.48 9.01
CA HIS A 16 -6.82 7.39 10.33
C HIS A 16 -6.05 6.38 11.20
N GLU A 17 -6.72 5.39 11.77
CA GLU A 17 -6.11 4.33 12.60
C GLU A 17 -5.62 3.14 11.77
N LYS A 18 -5.72 3.20 10.43
CA LYS A 18 -5.41 2.08 9.54
C LYS A 18 -3.95 2.12 9.09
N ILE A 19 -3.19 1.07 9.37
CA ILE A 19 -1.80 0.90 8.96
C ILE A 19 -1.73 0.48 7.50
N VAL A 20 -0.93 1.20 6.69
CA VAL A 20 -0.71 0.92 5.27
C VAL A 20 0.46 -0.04 5.05
N VAL A 21 1.52 0.08 5.83
CA VAL A 21 2.69 -0.79 5.75
C VAL A 21 2.72 -1.72 6.96
N GLN A 22 2.47 -3.00 6.71
CA GLN A 22 2.30 -4.01 7.74
C GLN A 22 3.63 -4.37 8.43
N LEU A 23 3.57 -4.63 9.74
CA LEU A 23 4.69 -5.16 10.52
C LEU A 23 4.61 -6.69 10.72
N ALA A 24 3.47 -7.29 10.39
CA ALA A 24 3.23 -8.73 10.42
C ALA A 24 2.54 -9.19 9.13
N SER A 25 2.64 -10.48 8.83
CA SER A 25 1.98 -11.05 7.65
C SER A 25 0.48 -11.12 7.87
N ILE A 26 -0.29 -10.76 6.87
CA ILE A 26 -1.75 -10.94 6.84
C ILE A 26 -2.05 -12.39 6.38
N ASP A 27 -3.08 -13.03 6.95
CA ASP A 27 -3.55 -14.34 6.47
C ASP A 27 -3.91 -14.25 4.98
N TRP A 28 -3.17 -14.97 4.16
CA TRP A 28 -3.31 -14.90 2.70
C TRP A 28 -4.66 -15.36 2.18
N ARG A 29 -5.39 -16.20 2.94
CA ARG A 29 -6.68 -16.74 2.53
C ARG A 29 -7.75 -15.67 2.35
N ILE A 30 -7.53 -14.48 2.91
CA ILE A 30 -8.45 -13.34 2.77
C ILE A 30 -8.17 -12.51 1.51
N LEU A 31 -6.99 -12.69 0.88
CA LEU A 31 -6.62 -11.99 -0.35
C LEU A 31 -7.53 -12.49 -1.48
N LYS A 32 -8.13 -11.54 -2.19
CA LYS A 32 -8.86 -11.76 -3.43
C LYS A 32 -7.96 -11.35 -4.60
N PRO A 33 -8.29 -11.76 -5.82
CA PRO A 33 -7.62 -11.25 -7.01
C PRO A 33 -7.66 -9.71 -7.06
N GLY A 34 -6.52 -9.09 -7.40
CA GLY A 34 -6.37 -7.62 -7.42
C GLY A 34 -5.95 -7.02 -6.08
N ASP A 35 -5.88 -7.81 -5.02
CA ASP A 35 -5.47 -7.35 -3.71
C ASP A 35 -3.97 -7.47 -3.47
N PHE A 36 -3.44 -6.51 -2.71
CA PHE A 36 -2.07 -6.56 -2.22
C PHE A 36 -1.93 -5.93 -0.84
N TYR A 37 -0.78 -6.11 -0.21
CA TYR A 37 -0.35 -5.29 0.92
C TYR A 37 1.16 -5.10 0.90
N LEU A 38 1.61 -4.02 1.53
CA LEU A 38 3.01 -3.74 1.77
C LEU A 38 3.38 -4.23 3.16
N GLN A 39 4.53 -4.88 3.30
CA GLN A 39 5.02 -5.36 4.59
C GLN A 39 6.51 -5.03 4.75
N VAL A 40 6.89 -4.58 5.94
CA VAL A 40 8.30 -4.55 6.35
C VAL A 40 8.69 -5.95 6.82
N VAL A 41 9.72 -6.52 6.20
CA VAL A 41 10.26 -7.84 6.57
C VAL A 41 11.71 -7.72 7.01
N PRO A 42 12.16 -8.54 7.97
CA PRO A 42 13.56 -8.57 8.38
C PRO A 42 14.45 -9.03 7.22
N TYR A 43 15.65 -8.44 7.11
CA TYR A 43 16.64 -8.82 6.10
C TYR A 43 17.98 -9.19 6.73
N LEU A 44 18.00 -10.35 7.41
CA LEU A 44 19.20 -10.90 8.07
C LEU A 44 19.92 -9.83 8.92
N LYS A 45 21.19 -9.53 8.61
CA LYS A 45 22.03 -8.53 9.29
C LYS A 45 21.98 -7.13 8.66
N LYS A 46 21.07 -6.90 7.72
CA LYS A 46 20.89 -5.62 7.00
C LYS A 46 19.62 -4.91 7.46
N SER A 47 19.44 -3.68 6.96
CA SER A 47 18.22 -2.91 7.16
C SER A 47 16.98 -3.69 6.70
N PRO A 48 15.85 -3.63 7.44
CA PRO A 48 14.58 -4.19 7.00
C PRO A 48 14.19 -3.67 5.62
N ARG A 49 13.47 -4.49 4.86
CA ARG A 49 13.05 -4.17 3.50
C ARG A 49 11.54 -4.21 3.37
N ILE A 50 11.01 -3.44 2.42
CA ILE A 50 9.59 -3.48 2.06
C ILE A 50 9.38 -4.55 0.99
N VAL A 51 8.36 -5.39 1.18
CA VAL A 51 7.86 -6.32 0.18
C VAL A 51 6.40 -6.01 -0.15
N LEU A 52 6.03 -6.25 -1.39
CA LEU A 52 4.63 -6.35 -1.80
C LEU A 52 4.21 -7.81 -1.74
N LYS A 53 3.05 -8.08 -1.13
CA LYS A 53 2.43 -9.40 -1.09
C LYS A 53 1.07 -9.37 -1.75
N CYS A 54 0.84 -10.29 -2.67
CA CYS A 54 -0.42 -10.43 -3.38
C CYS A 54 -0.72 -11.91 -3.65
N LEU A 55 -1.95 -12.20 -4.08
CA LEU A 55 -2.30 -13.55 -4.47
C LEU A 55 -1.55 -13.93 -5.75
N ALA A 56 -0.90 -15.10 -5.75
CA ALA A 56 -0.22 -15.61 -6.94
C ALA A 56 -1.24 -15.92 -8.05
N ARG A 57 -0.73 -16.08 -9.29
CA ARG A 57 -1.57 -16.34 -10.47
C ARG A 57 -2.44 -17.58 -10.34
N ASP A 58 -1.91 -18.63 -9.71
CA ASP A 58 -2.63 -19.89 -9.50
C ASP A 58 -3.67 -19.80 -8.37
N ARG A 59 -3.67 -18.73 -7.58
CA ARG A 59 -4.57 -18.45 -6.46
C ARG A 59 -4.45 -19.39 -5.27
N HIS A 60 -3.38 -20.18 -5.18
CA HIS A 60 -3.19 -21.16 -4.09
C HIS A 60 -2.09 -20.75 -3.10
N ASN A 61 -1.32 -19.70 -3.41
CA ASN A 61 -0.28 -19.16 -2.54
C ASN A 61 -0.12 -17.64 -2.69
N VAL A 62 0.78 -17.06 -1.88
CA VAL A 62 1.17 -15.66 -1.93
C VAL A 62 2.41 -15.50 -2.79
N GLU A 63 2.35 -14.55 -3.70
CA GLU A 63 3.52 -14.02 -4.37
C GLU A 63 4.09 -12.86 -3.54
N GLU A 64 5.37 -12.97 -3.17
CA GLU A 64 6.12 -11.93 -2.48
C GLU A 64 7.13 -11.30 -3.45
N VAL A 65 7.03 -9.99 -3.62
CA VAL A 65 7.93 -9.21 -4.48
C VAL A 65 8.70 -8.21 -3.63
N VAL A 66 10.02 -8.30 -3.66
CA VAL A 66 10.90 -7.36 -2.95
C VAL A 66 10.86 -6.02 -3.66
N ILE A 67 10.55 -4.95 -2.92
CA ILE A 67 10.58 -3.60 -3.47
C ILE A 67 12.01 -3.07 -3.36
N PRO A 68 12.65 -2.66 -4.46
CA PRO A 68 13.98 -2.06 -4.43
C PRO A 68 14.00 -0.79 -3.56
N GLU A 69 15.07 -0.58 -2.79
CA GLU A 69 15.22 0.60 -1.93
C GLU A 69 15.12 1.92 -2.71
N VAL A 70 15.59 1.93 -3.97
CA VAL A 70 15.50 3.08 -4.88
C VAL A 70 14.05 3.50 -5.17
N SER A 71 13.08 2.61 -4.97
CA SER A 71 11.66 2.88 -5.16
C SER A 71 10.97 3.42 -3.91
N TYR A 72 11.62 3.44 -2.72
CA TYR A 72 10.96 3.76 -1.46
C TYR A 72 10.38 5.19 -1.41
N THR A 73 10.98 6.11 -2.15
CA THR A 73 10.49 7.48 -2.28
C THR A 73 9.29 7.62 -3.22
N SER A 74 8.99 6.60 -4.04
CA SER A 74 7.91 6.62 -5.03
C SER A 74 6.81 5.60 -4.77
N ILE A 75 6.95 4.69 -3.79
CA ILE A 75 5.94 3.65 -3.47
C ILE A 75 4.54 4.25 -3.42
N PHE A 76 4.35 5.33 -2.66
CA PHE A 76 3.04 5.95 -2.42
C PHE A 76 2.62 6.89 -3.56
N THR A 77 2.59 6.37 -4.78
CA THR A 77 2.13 7.06 -5.99
C THR A 77 1.25 6.15 -6.84
N LEU A 78 0.42 6.73 -7.71
CA LEU A 78 -0.36 5.96 -8.68
C LEU A 78 0.55 5.35 -9.74
N GLU A 79 1.57 6.11 -10.14
CA GLU A 79 2.55 5.76 -11.15
C GLU A 79 3.32 4.50 -10.74
N TRP A 80 3.73 4.40 -9.48
CA TRP A 80 4.45 3.22 -8.99
C TRP A 80 3.64 1.93 -9.15
N LEU A 81 2.37 1.93 -8.73
CA LEU A 81 1.52 0.74 -8.87
C LEU A 81 1.22 0.46 -10.35
N SER A 82 1.06 1.50 -11.17
CA SER A 82 0.86 1.37 -12.62
C SER A 82 2.08 0.72 -13.28
N THR A 83 3.30 1.14 -12.95
CA THR A 83 4.54 0.53 -13.46
C THR A 83 4.64 -0.92 -13.02
N PHE A 84 4.39 -1.21 -11.74
CA PHE A 84 4.39 -2.57 -11.21
C PHE A 84 3.39 -3.48 -11.94
N ASN A 85 2.18 -2.98 -12.21
CA ASN A 85 1.16 -3.71 -12.96
C ASN A 85 1.53 -3.90 -14.44
N GLY A 86 2.23 -2.95 -15.06
CA GLY A 86 2.68 -3.06 -16.45
C GLY A 86 3.71 -4.18 -16.67
N GLU A 87 4.52 -4.49 -15.66
CA GLU A 87 5.51 -5.57 -15.68
C GLU A 87 4.92 -6.93 -15.25
N ARG A 88 3.78 -6.90 -14.57
CA ARG A 88 3.11 -8.10 -14.05
C ARG A 88 2.30 -8.78 -15.15
N MET A 89 2.61 -10.05 -15.45
CA MET A 89 1.59 -10.87 -16.11
C MET A 89 0.62 -11.38 -15.04
N GLY A 90 -0.68 -11.16 -15.21
CA GLY A 90 -1.70 -11.55 -14.22
C GLY A 90 -2.74 -10.46 -14.00
N ILE A 91 -3.49 -10.59 -12.90
CA ILE A 91 -4.49 -9.61 -12.52
C ILE A 91 -3.79 -8.38 -11.94
N ALA A 92 -4.16 -7.22 -12.47
CA ALA A 92 -3.67 -5.93 -12.00
C ALA A 92 -4.06 -5.73 -10.54
N LEU A 93 -3.11 -5.25 -9.75
CA LEU A 93 -3.32 -4.90 -8.36
C LEU A 93 -4.03 -3.54 -8.29
N GLU A 94 -5.03 -3.45 -7.43
CA GLU A 94 -5.92 -2.29 -7.33
C GLU A 94 -6.22 -1.92 -5.88
N ASN A 95 -6.38 -2.90 -4.98
CA ASN A 95 -6.77 -2.64 -3.59
C ASN A 95 -5.64 -3.01 -2.64
N CYS A 96 -5.23 -2.06 -1.81
CA CYS A 96 -4.31 -2.30 -0.71
C CYS A 96 -5.08 -2.75 0.53
N LEU A 97 -4.57 -3.77 1.21
CA LEU A 97 -5.04 -4.15 2.54
C LEU A 97 -4.38 -3.30 3.61
N LEU A 98 -5.23 -2.58 4.34
CA LEU A 98 -4.87 -1.83 5.52
C LEU A 98 -5.46 -2.52 6.75
N THR A 99 -4.83 -2.34 7.90
CA THR A 99 -5.22 -3.02 9.14
C THR A 99 -5.42 -2.02 10.27
N THR A 100 -6.40 -2.29 11.13
CA THR A 100 -6.42 -1.79 12.51
C THR A 100 -6.11 -2.98 13.43
N ASP A 101 -6.19 -2.78 14.74
CA ASP A 101 -5.92 -3.83 15.73
C ASP A 101 -6.74 -5.12 15.53
N ASP A 102 -7.97 -5.00 15.02
CA ASP A 102 -8.93 -6.11 14.92
C ASP A 102 -9.52 -6.31 13.52
N LYS A 103 -9.28 -5.39 12.58
CA LYS A 103 -9.96 -5.38 11.27
C LYS A 103 -9.02 -5.18 10.12
N ILE A 104 -9.47 -5.68 8.98
CA ILE A 104 -8.79 -5.59 7.69
C ILE A 104 -9.69 -4.84 6.72
N PHE A 105 -9.13 -3.85 6.05
CA PHE A 105 -9.81 -2.95 5.14
C PHE A 105 -9.20 -3.07 3.75
N ARG A 106 -10.06 -3.22 2.75
CA ARG A 106 -9.67 -3.34 1.34
C ARG A 106 -9.92 -1.99 0.68
N ILE A 107 -8.86 -1.22 0.48
CA ILE A 107 -8.95 0.19 0.08
C ILE A 107 -8.34 0.34 -1.33
N PRO A 108 -9.06 0.93 -2.30
CA PRO A 108 -8.50 1.26 -3.60
C PRO A 108 -7.22 2.08 -3.47
N TRP A 109 -6.19 1.76 -4.24
CA TRP A 109 -4.86 2.36 -4.09
C TRP A 109 -4.87 3.88 -4.26
N ASP A 110 -5.71 4.40 -5.16
CA ASP A 110 -5.89 5.83 -5.35
C ASP A 110 -6.39 6.53 -4.07
N LYS A 111 -7.19 5.87 -3.23
CA LYS A 111 -7.61 6.39 -1.93
C LYS A 111 -6.52 6.32 -0.87
N VAL A 112 -5.51 5.48 -1.08
CA VAL A 112 -4.35 5.39 -0.18
C VAL A 112 -3.35 6.48 -0.48
N VAL A 113 -3.01 6.68 -1.76
CA VAL A 113 -1.92 7.59 -2.18
C VAL A 113 -2.36 9.02 -2.46
N ASN A 114 -3.66 9.31 -2.45
CA ASN A 114 -4.15 10.68 -2.54
C ASN A 114 -4.50 11.21 -1.14
N PRO A 115 -3.74 12.18 -0.60
CA PRO A 115 -4.02 12.72 0.71
C PRO A 115 -5.30 13.56 0.75
N GLU A 116 -6.03 13.45 1.85
CA GLU A 116 -7.08 14.40 2.22
C GLU A 116 -6.50 15.55 3.06
N PHE A 117 -7.10 16.74 2.95
CA PHE A 117 -6.66 17.93 3.67
C PHE A 117 -7.82 18.58 4.42
N ILE A 118 -7.58 19.11 5.62
CA ILE A 118 -8.62 19.68 6.50
C ILE A 118 -9.16 21.00 5.94
N ASN A 119 -8.27 21.84 5.41
CA ASN A 119 -8.58 23.18 4.91
C ASN A 119 -8.29 23.30 3.42
N LYS A 120 -8.91 22.48 2.56
CA LYS A 120 -8.86 22.77 1.12
C LYS A 120 -9.49 24.16 0.92
N PRO A 121 -8.75 25.17 0.40
CA PRO A 121 -9.38 26.42 0.05
C PRO A 121 -10.52 26.09 -0.91
N LYS A 122 -11.74 26.55 -0.60
CA LYS A 122 -12.87 26.43 -1.53
C LYS A 122 -12.44 27.15 -2.79
N ILE A 123 -12.28 26.43 -3.89
CA ILE A 123 -12.23 27.05 -5.20
C ILE A 123 -13.62 27.64 -5.38
N ILE A 124 -13.71 28.97 -5.30
CA ILE A 124 -14.92 29.69 -5.65
C ILE A 124 -14.90 29.70 -7.18
N GLU A 125 -15.79 28.91 -7.80
CA GLU A 125 -16.09 29.01 -9.23
C GLU A 125 -16.82 30.32 -9.55
#